data_AF-A0A955V5G8-F1
#
_entry.id   AF-A0A955V5G8-F1
#
_cell.length_a   1.000
_cell.length_b   1.000
_cell.length_c   1.000
_cell.angle_alpha   90.00
_cell.angle_beta   90.00
_cell.angle_gamma   90.00
#
_symmetry.space_group_name_H-M   'P 1'
#
loop_
_entity.id
_entity.type
_entity.pdbx_description
1 polymer ?
#
loop_
_entity_poly.entity_id
_entity_poly.type
_entity_poly.pdbx_seq_one_letter_code
_entity_poly.pdbx_strand_id
1 'polypeptide(L)'
;MDPRTAVAALGCLIALLAAACTGDTSTGALTPDTGIVGADVTEVDATSAPLVCGEDQCQIGGRCVDNGAENPLNPCEGCRVIIATRSWSPRDAACDDDDPCTVDDACEAGVCRGAAKPCDDHDRCTADGCDVDTGECTHEPAPELCGKDPCEQVAAGACDDGNTCTMDACEPWVGCVHTPVGGACDDGDACTEGDQCVAGLCVGVARSCDDGDICTIDACHPDGGCLHTSIAELCRDDNPCTDEACDPERGCVYPFNTAPCDDQNACTENDTCDAGACRGAPVPLDDGNVCTDDLCDPEVGVTHVPNAIACDDGDA
;
A
#
# COMPACT_ATOMS: atom_id res chain seq x y z
N MET A 1 7.09 40.50 -20.99
CA MET A 1 7.06 39.72 -19.74
C MET A 1 6.74 38.31 -20.18
N ASP A 2 7.78 37.49 -20.30
CA ASP A 2 7.77 36.23 -21.04
C ASP A 2 8.42 35.16 -20.14
N PRO A 3 7.84 33.97 -19.95
CA PRO A 3 8.18 33.07 -18.86
C PRO A 3 9.05 31.91 -19.35
N ARG A 4 10.33 31.90 -18.96
CA ARG A 4 11.17 30.69 -18.98
C ARG A 4 12.13 30.72 -17.79
N THR A 5 11.64 30.29 -16.64
CA THR A 5 12.46 29.97 -15.48
C THR A 5 11.75 28.86 -14.71
N ALA A 6 12.23 27.63 -14.84
CA ALA A 6 12.14 26.55 -13.83
C ALA A 6 12.45 25.18 -14.48
N VAL A 7 13.72 24.88 -14.74
CA VAL A 7 14.23 23.49 -14.65
C VAL A 7 15.72 23.57 -14.30
N ALA A 8 16.04 23.49 -13.00
CA ALA A 8 17.38 23.14 -12.51
C ALA A 8 17.33 22.87 -11.00
N ALA A 9 17.02 21.63 -10.60
CA ALA A 9 17.55 20.99 -9.39
C ALA A 9 16.96 19.58 -9.25
N LEU A 10 17.68 18.56 -9.73
CA LEU A 10 18.12 17.39 -8.95
C LEU A 10 18.74 16.38 -9.91
N GLY A 11 20.06 16.26 -9.84
CA GLY A 11 20.77 15.24 -10.60
C GLY A 11 22.26 15.30 -10.32
N CYS A 12 22.77 14.19 -9.78
CA CYS A 12 24.19 13.81 -9.71
C CYS A 12 24.96 14.22 -8.44
N LEU A 13 25.09 13.28 -7.50
CA LEU A 13 26.34 13.10 -6.76
C LEU A 13 26.54 11.62 -6.36
N ILE A 14 27.00 10.80 -7.31
CA ILE A 14 27.67 9.52 -7.01
C ILE A 14 28.98 9.47 -7.81
N ALA A 15 30.07 9.26 -7.06
CA ALA A 15 31.40 8.74 -7.42
C ALA A 15 32.33 9.55 -8.35
N LEU A 16 33.49 9.95 -7.79
CA LEU A 16 34.85 9.84 -8.37
C LEU A 16 35.86 10.25 -7.27
N LEU A 17 36.54 9.28 -6.63
CA LEU A 17 37.92 8.83 -6.92
C LEU A 17 39.03 9.80 -6.47
N ALA A 18 39.74 9.43 -5.41
CA ALA A 18 41.10 9.90 -5.13
C ALA A 18 42.01 8.68 -4.87
N ALA A 19 42.89 8.42 -5.83
CA ALA A 19 44.10 7.60 -5.76
C ALA A 19 45.28 8.57 -5.99
N ALA A 20 46.50 8.46 -5.48
CA ALA A 20 47.24 7.45 -4.73
C ALA A 20 48.58 8.10 -4.26
N CYS A 21 49.43 7.29 -3.62
CA CYS A 21 50.90 7.42 -3.50
C CYS A 21 51.46 8.18 -2.29
N THR A 22 51.91 7.39 -1.33
CA THR A 22 52.95 7.71 -0.33
C THR A 22 54.31 7.84 -1.01
N GLY A 23 55.01 8.94 -0.78
CA GLY A 23 56.42 9.14 -1.14
C GLY A 23 57.12 9.85 0.01
N ASP A 24 57.94 9.11 0.75
CA ASP A 24 58.81 9.63 1.79
C ASP A 24 60.26 9.46 1.32
N THR A 25 61.02 10.56 1.28
CA THR A 25 62.43 10.57 0.86
C THR A 25 63.28 11.24 1.93
N SER A 26 64.05 10.45 2.66
CA SER A 26 65.35 10.89 3.16
C SER A 26 66.38 9.78 2.98
N THR A 27 67.39 10.09 2.18
CA THR A 27 68.55 9.28 1.80
C THR A 27 69.52 9.04 2.97
N GLY A 28 70.06 7.82 3.09
CA GLY A 28 71.13 7.53 4.05
C GLY A 28 71.76 6.14 3.91
N ALA A 29 72.68 6.02 2.93
CA ALA A 29 73.90 5.18 2.90
C ALA A 29 73.86 3.63 3.07
N LEU A 30 74.57 2.99 2.14
CA LEU A 30 74.93 1.57 2.02
C LEU A 30 75.89 1.08 3.12
N THR A 31 75.79 -0.19 3.53
CA THR A 31 76.78 -1.32 3.44
C THR A 31 76.31 -2.49 4.37
N PRO A 32 76.94 -3.70 4.41
CA PRO A 32 76.44 -4.88 3.70
C PRO A 32 76.26 -6.15 4.57
N ASP A 33 75.56 -7.13 3.99
CA ASP A 33 75.77 -8.59 4.10
C ASP A 33 75.78 -9.29 5.48
N THR A 34 74.77 -10.11 5.73
CA THR A 34 74.97 -11.56 5.95
C THR A 34 73.63 -12.28 5.84
N GLY A 35 73.58 -13.26 4.95
CA GLY A 35 72.39 -14.03 4.64
C GLY A 35 72.03 -15.08 5.70
N ILE A 36 70.73 -15.38 5.76
CA ILE A 36 70.25 -16.70 6.18
C ILE A 36 69.35 -17.20 5.05
N VAL A 37 69.81 -18.29 4.46
CA VAL A 37 69.18 -19.10 3.42
C VAL A 37 67.98 -19.86 3.99
N GLY A 38 66.89 -19.88 3.20
CA GLY A 38 65.92 -20.96 3.08
C GLY A 38 65.50 -21.70 4.35
N ALA A 39 64.38 -21.27 4.93
CA ALA A 39 63.44 -22.18 5.58
C ALA A 39 62.07 -21.95 4.94
N ASP A 40 61.76 -22.86 4.01
CA ASP A 40 60.45 -23.41 3.73
C ASP A 40 59.35 -22.95 4.70
N VAL A 41 58.50 -22.01 4.26
CA VAL A 41 57.18 -21.77 4.88
C VAL A 41 56.22 -22.81 4.32
N THR A 42 56.46 -24.07 4.70
CA THR A 42 55.38 -25.03 4.89
C THR A 42 54.79 -24.79 6.28
N GLU A 43 53.48 -25.03 6.43
CA GLU A 43 52.67 -24.92 7.66
C GLU A 43 51.95 -23.56 7.87
N VAL A 44 50.95 -23.28 7.03
CA VAL A 44 49.77 -22.54 7.53
C VAL A 44 48.98 -23.56 8.36
N ASP A 45 49.30 -23.63 9.64
CA ASP A 45 48.65 -24.55 10.57
C ASP A 45 47.14 -24.25 10.66
N ALA A 46 46.34 -25.23 10.23
CA ALA A 46 44.90 -25.22 10.30
C ALA A 46 44.45 -25.81 11.65
N THR A 47 44.57 -25.05 12.76
CA THR A 47 44.17 -25.53 14.10
C THR A 47 43.27 -24.57 14.89
N SER A 48 42.47 -23.75 14.21
CA SER A 48 41.24 -23.24 14.81
C SER A 48 40.11 -23.34 13.79
N ALA A 49 39.54 -24.55 13.69
CA ALA A 49 38.26 -24.71 13.02
C ALA A 49 37.26 -23.70 13.61
N PRO A 50 36.45 -23.02 12.79
CA PRO A 50 35.44 -22.10 13.30
C PRO A 50 34.52 -22.87 14.26
N LEU A 51 34.26 -22.32 15.44
CA LEU A 51 33.34 -22.92 16.41
C LEU A 51 31.98 -23.16 15.72
N VAL A 52 31.58 -24.42 15.61
CA VAL A 52 30.27 -24.83 15.09
C VAL A 52 29.42 -25.28 16.26
N CYS A 53 28.33 -24.55 16.52
CA CYS A 53 27.34 -24.93 17.52
C CYS A 53 26.28 -25.85 16.91
N GLY A 54 25.65 -26.68 17.75
CA GLY A 54 24.54 -27.53 17.32
C GLY A 54 23.31 -26.73 16.86
N GLU A 55 22.38 -27.41 16.20
CA GLU A 55 21.14 -26.80 15.69
C GLU A 55 20.23 -26.22 16.81
N ASP A 56 20.39 -26.71 18.04
CA ASP A 56 19.68 -26.26 19.24
C ASP A 56 20.58 -25.44 20.20
N GLN A 57 21.56 -24.72 19.65
CA GLN A 57 22.49 -23.89 20.42
C GLN A 57 22.73 -22.51 19.76
N CYS A 58 22.84 -21.47 20.58
CA CYS A 58 23.32 -20.15 20.15
C CYS A 58 24.85 -20.07 20.24
N GLN A 59 25.48 -19.35 19.31
CA GLN A 59 26.89 -18.98 19.35
C GLN A 59 27.05 -17.57 19.92
N ILE A 60 27.23 -17.43 21.23
CA ILE A 60 27.29 -16.13 21.92
C ILE A 60 28.65 -15.99 22.59
N GLY A 61 29.43 -14.97 22.23
CA GLY A 61 30.73 -14.69 22.87
C GLY A 61 31.80 -15.78 22.63
N GLY A 62 31.77 -16.45 21.48
CA GLY A 62 32.75 -17.49 21.15
C GLY A 62 32.57 -18.82 21.89
N ARG A 63 31.38 -19.07 22.45
CA ARG A 63 30.97 -20.35 23.05
C ARG A 63 29.59 -20.76 22.53
N CYS A 64 29.30 -22.05 22.60
CA CYS A 64 27.95 -22.57 22.35
C CYS A 64 27.15 -22.55 23.65
N VAL A 65 25.95 -21.99 23.57
CA VAL A 65 25.01 -21.81 24.67
C VAL A 65 23.74 -22.56 24.31
N ASP A 66 23.29 -23.45 25.18
CA ASP A 66 22.10 -24.27 24.93
C ASP A 66 20.85 -23.39 24.80
N ASN A 67 19.94 -23.79 23.90
CA ASN A 67 18.65 -23.13 23.77
C ASN A 67 17.89 -23.13 25.11
N GLY A 68 17.34 -21.97 25.49
CA GLY A 68 16.70 -21.73 26.78
C GLY A 68 17.64 -21.28 27.91
N ALA A 69 18.97 -21.33 27.73
CA ALA A 69 19.89 -20.86 28.75
C ALA A 69 19.75 -19.36 29.00
N GLU A 70 19.83 -18.97 30.27
CA GLU A 70 19.70 -17.59 30.76
C GLU A 70 20.97 -16.78 30.53
N ASN A 71 20.82 -15.49 30.24
CA ASN A 71 21.94 -14.56 30.24
C ASN A 71 22.32 -14.22 31.70
N PRO A 72 23.53 -14.58 32.18
CA PRO A 72 23.93 -14.33 33.57
C PRO A 72 24.05 -12.84 33.95
N LEU A 73 24.07 -11.95 32.95
CA LEU A 73 24.18 -10.50 33.16
C LEU A 73 22.84 -9.78 33.02
N ASN A 74 21.81 -10.45 32.50
CA ASN A 74 20.50 -9.85 32.27
C ASN A 74 19.42 -10.96 32.27
N PRO A 75 18.63 -11.10 33.35
CA PRO A 75 17.62 -12.15 33.45
C PRO A 75 16.53 -12.04 32.36
N CYS A 76 16.35 -10.87 31.76
CA CYS A 76 15.41 -10.64 30.65
C CYS A 76 15.89 -11.12 29.30
N GLU A 77 17.07 -11.74 29.24
CA GLU A 77 17.59 -12.33 28.02
C GLU A 77 17.96 -13.80 28.19
N GLY A 78 17.86 -14.54 27.09
CA GLY A 78 18.31 -15.93 27.02
C GLY A 78 18.67 -16.34 25.60
N CYS A 79 19.32 -17.49 25.46
CA CYS A 79 19.53 -18.10 24.15
C CYS A 79 18.18 -18.59 23.63
N ARG A 80 17.72 -18.02 22.52
CA ARG A 80 16.51 -18.46 21.82
C ARG A 80 16.84 -18.61 20.34
N VAL A 81 17.12 -19.85 19.93
CA VAL A 81 17.59 -20.16 18.57
C VAL A 81 16.62 -19.74 17.47
N ILE A 82 15.33 -19.59 17.80
CA ILE A 82 14.28 -19.12 16.88
C ILE A 82 14.27 -17.60 16.67
N ILE A 83 14.87 -16.82 17.58
CA ILE A 83 14.95 -15.35 17.48
C ILE A 83 16.33 -14.94 16.97
N ALA A 84 17.38 -15.34 17.67
CA ALA A 84 18.75 -15.06 17.29
C ALA A 84 19.68 -16.19 17.74
N THR A 85 20.52 -16.65 16.82
CA THR A 85 21.50 -17.71 17.08
C THR A 85 22.89 -17.16 17.41
N ARG A 86 23.09 -15.83 17.35
CA ARG A 86 24.40 -15.18 17.55
C ARG A 86 24.41 -14.08 18.59
N SER A 87 23.30 -13.91 19.30
CA SER A 87 23.14 -12.92 20.36
C SER A 87 22.14 -13.44 21.38
N TRP A 88 22.15 -12.84 22.57
CA TRP A 88 21.08 -13.00 23.52
C TRP A 88 19.77 -12.46 22.93
N SER A 89 18.65 -13.08 23.30
CA SER A 89 17.31 -12.74 22.81
C SER A 89 16.39 -12.41 23.98
N PRO A 90 15.42 -11.49 23.82
CA PRO A 90 14.42 -11.19 24.84
C PRO A 90 13.68 -12.45 25.32
N ARG A 91 13.45 -12.54 26.63
CA ARG A 91 12.61 -13.55 27.27
C ARG A 91 11.80 -12.94 28.41
N ASP A 92 10.73 -13.62 28.75
CA ASP A 92 9.92 -13.30 29.92
C ASP A 92 10.50 -14.03 31.13
N ALA A 93 10.95 -13.27 32.13
CA ALA A 93 11.48 -13.79 33.39
C ALA A 93 11.14 -12.80 34.53
N ALA A 94 11.25 -13.27 35.77
CA ALA A 94 11.29 -12.35 36.90
C ALA A 94 12.61 -11.58 36.86
N CYS A 95 12.56 -10.27 37.09
CA CYS A 95 13.70 -9.38 37.13
C CYS A 95 13.47 -8.30 38.19
N ASP A 96 14.52 -7.54 38.46
CA ASP A 96 14.52 -6.36 39.33
C ASP A 96 15.32 -5.29 38.58
N ASP A 97 14.80 -4.08 38.44
CA ASP A 97 15.50 -2.97 37.76
C ASP A 97 16.37 -2.12 38.71
N ASP A 98 16.46 -2.55 39.98
CA ASP A 98 17.16 -1.90 41.09
C ASP A 98 16.67 -0.46 41.37
N ASP A 99 15.53 -0.03 40.80
CA ASP A 99 14.94 1.27 41.06
C ASP A 99 13.92 1.15 42.22
N PRO A 100 14.18 1.75 43.40
CA PRO A 100 13.26 1.65 44.54
C PRO A 100 11.94 2.42 44.32
N CYS A 101 11.85 3.19 43.23
CA CYS A 101 10.67 3.95 42.80
C CYS A 101 9.87 3.26 41.70
N THR A 102 10.19 2.01 41.38
CA THR A 102 9.38 1.14 40.53
C THR A 102 8.82 -0.03 41.35
N VAL A 103 7.76 -0.64 40.83
CA VAL A 103 7.13 -1.86 41.35
C VAL A 103 6.72 -2.76 40.19
N ASP A 104 6.47 -4.04 40.48
CA ASP A 104 6.00 -5.03 39.50
C ASP A 104 6.90 -5.16 38.27
N ASP A 105 8.22 -5.22 38.52
CA ASP A 105 9.26 -5.31 37.51
C ASP A 105 9.07 -6.47 36.55
N ALA A 106 9.14 -6.14 35.26
CA ALA A 106 8.91 -7.08 34.18
C ALA A 106 9.92 -6.88 33.06
N CYS A 107 10.22 -7.99 32.39
CA CYS A 107 11.03 -7.98 31.20
C CYS A 107 10.24 -7.47 30.00
N GLU A 108 10.62 -6.32 29.46
CA GLU A 108 10.09 -5.79 28.21
C GLU A 108 11.20 -5.68 27.18
N ALA A 109 11.08 -6.44 26.09
CA ALA A 109 12.04 -6.44 24.98
C ALA A 109 13.51 -6.66 25.40
N GLY A 110 13.76 -7.44 26.45
CA GLY A 110 15.10 -7.76 26.94
C GLY A 110 15.65 -6.77 27.98
N VAL A 111 14.85 -5.82 28.44
CA VAL A 111 15.21 -4.86 29.49
C VAL A 111 14.27 -5.06 30.68
N CYS A 112 14.81 -5.08 31.90
CA CYS A 112 13.97 -5.06 33.10
C CYS A 112 13.46 -3.64 33.33
N ARG A 113 12.15 -3.49 33.51
CA ARG A 113 11.49 -2.22 33.83
C ARG A 113 10.32 -2.48 34.76
N GLY A 114 10.17 -1.68 35.81
CA GLY A 114 8.97 -1.65 36.63
C GLY A 114 8.01 -0.51 36.30
N ALA A 115 6.80 -0.62 36.82
CA ALA A 115 5.82 0.45 36.81
C ALA A 115 6.16 1.48 37.90
N ALA A 116 5.98 2.78 37.62
CA ALA A 116 6.23 3.81 38.61
C ALA A 116 5.42 3.57 39.90
N LYS A 117 6.10 3.65 41.04
CA LYS A 117 5.48 3.47 42.35
C LYS A 117 4.40 4.53 42.59
N PRO A 118 3.17 4.13 42.98
CA PRO A 118 2.10 5.07 43.20
C PRO A 118 2.32 5.84 44.52
N CYS A 119 2.77 7.10 44.40
CA CYS A 119 3.02 7.99 45.52
C CYS A 119 2.00 9.13 45.64
N ASP A 120 0.83 9.02 45.02
CA ASP A 120 -0.23 10.04 45.08
C ASP A 120 -0.96 10.03 46.45
N ASP A 121 -0.88 11.11 47.23
CA ASP A 121 -1.61 11.27 48.51
C ASP A 121 -3.02 11.87 48.36
N HIS A 122 -3.42 12.13 47.11
CA HIS A 122 -4.67 12.76 46.71
C HIS A 122 -4.82 14.22 47.21
N ASP A 123 -3.74 14.86 47.65
CA ASP A 123 -3.69 16.30 47.92
C ASP A 123 -3.05 17.04 46.74
N ARG A 124 -3.88 17.71 45.92
CA ARG A 124 -3.37 18.51 44.79
C ARG A 124 -2.50 19.70 45.21
N CYS A 125 -2.52 20.06 46.50
CA CYS A 125 -1.68 21.11 47.05
C CYS A 125 -0.30 20.56 47.47
N THR A 126 0.01 19.30 47.14
CA THR A 126 1.34 18.69 47.19
C THR A 126 1.77 18.23 45.79
N ALA A 127 3.08 18.20 45.58
CA ALA A 127 3.75 17.56 44.47
C ALA A 127 4.24 16.20 44.98
N ASP A 128 3.64 15.14 44.45
CA ASP A 128 3.97 13.77 44.79
C ASP A 128 5.20 13.29 44.04
N GLY A 129 6.14 12.75 44.80
CA GLY A 129 7.39 12.22 44.29
C GLY A 129 7.71 10.89 44.94
N CYS A 130 8.67 10.19 44.34
CA CYS A 130 9.36 9.11 44.98
C CYS A 130 10.83 9.52 45.13
N ASP A 131 11.35 9.39 46.34
CA ASP A 131 12.75 9.63 46.63
C ASP A 131 13.58 8.48 46.04
N VAL A 132 14.40 8.80 45.03
CA VAL A 132 15.16 7.81 44.26
C VAL A 132 16.22 7.06 45.07
N ASP A 133 16.60 7.57 46.24
CA ASP A 133 17.62 6.95 47.09
C ASP A 133 16.99 5.98 48.10
N THR A 134 15.78 6.27 48.57
CA THR A 134 15.10 5.52 49.65
C THR A 134 13.88 4.72 49.19
N GLY A 135 13.31 5.07 48.04
CA GLY A 135 12.03 4.56 47.56
C GLY A 135 10.83 5.08 48.35
N GLU A 136 10.99 6.01 49.29
CA GLU A 136 9.88 6.55 50.06
C GLU A 136 9.10 7.58 49.24
N CYS A 137 7.77 7.60 49.42
CA CYS A 137 6.93 8.62 48.81
C CYS A 137 7.12 9.96 49.52
N THR A 138 7.24 11.04 48.75
CA THR A 138 7.37 12.41 49.22
C THR A 138 6.21 13.25 48.70
N HIS A 139 5.72 14.16 49.53
CA HIS A 139 4.57 15.02 49.21
C HIS A 139 4.95 16.47 49.56
N GLU A 140 5.54 17.18 48.60
CA GLU A 140 6.04 18.54 48.84
C GLU A 140 4.94 19.57 48.59
N PRO A 141 4.66 20.53 49.51
CA PRO A 141 3.66 21.55 49.27
C PRO A 141 3.87 22.30 47.95
N ALA A 142 2.85 22.32 47.10
CA ALA A 142 2.80 22.96 45.79
C ALA A 142 1.69 24.04 45.74
N PRO A 143 1.92 25.24 46.29
CA PRO A 143 0.90 26.28 46.45
C PRO A 143 0.31 26.79 45.13
N GLU A 144 1.08 26.75 44.05
CA GLU A 144 0.66 27.19 42.71
C GLU A 144 -0.43 26.27 42.11
N LEU A 145 -0.52 25.02 42.58
CA LEU A 145 -1.57 24.05 42.19
C LEU A 145 -2.84 24.19 43.06
N CYS A 146 -2.75 24.93 44.16
CA CYS A 146 -3.79 24.99 45.17
C CYS A 146 -4.88 26.02 44.81
N GLY A 147 -6.13 25.57 44.73
CA GLY A 147 -7.30 26.45 44.58
C GLY A 147 -7.55 27.02 43.17
N LYS A 148 -6.92 26.48 42.13
CA LYS A 148 -7.28 26.76 40.74
C LYS A 148 -8.20 25.64 40.23
N ASP A 149 -9.51 25.80 40.43
CA ASP A 149 -10.46 24.95 39.70
C ASP A 149 -10.32 25.26 38.20
N PRO A 150 -9.91 24.30 37.36
CA PRO A 150 -9.83 24.50 35.93
C PRO A 150 -11.17 24.99 35.33
N CYS A 151 -12.29 24.67 35.97
CA CYS A 151 -13.64 25.02 35.54
C CYS A 151 -14.11 26.43 35.97
N GLU A 152 -13.42 27.08 36.92
CA GLU A 152 -13.78 28.42 37.41
C GLU A 152 -13.17 29.55 36.56
N GLN A 153 -12.17 29.22 35.73
CA GLN A 153 -11.47 30.19 34.86
C GLN A 153 -12.05 30.28 33.44
N VAL A 154 -13.07 29.48 33.11
CA VAL A 154 -13.58 29.33 31.74
C VAL A 154 -15.08 29.61 31.69
N ALA A 155 -15.50 30.44 30.73
CA ALA A 155 -16.89 30.83 30.54
C ALA A 155 -17.79 29.61 30.29
N ALA A 156 -19.06 29.67 30.71
CA ALA A 156 -20.06 28.64 30.41
C ALA A 156 -20.08 28.35 28.89
N GLY A 157 -19.73 27.11 28.51
CA GLY A 157 -19.54 26.69 27.11
C GLY A 157 -18.09 26.45 26.67
N ALA A 158 -17.09 26.71 27.52
CA ALA A 158 -15.69 26.47 27.15
C ALA A 158 -15.26 25.00 27.11
N CYS A 159 -16.15 24.10 27.55
CA CYS A 159 -15.93 22.66 27.53
C CYS A 159 -16.60 21.97 26.35
N ASP A 160 -17.30 22.73 25.51
CA ASP A 160 -17.96 22.19 24.33
C ASP A 160 -16.89 21.88 23.27
N ASP A 161 -16.73 20.60 22.93
CA ASP A 161 -15.83 20.16 21.85
C ASP A 161 -16.51 20.15 20.47
N GLY A 162 -17.79 20.52 20.40
CA GLY A 162 -18.61 20.53 19.21
C GLY A 162 -19.04 19.14 18.73
N ASN A 163 -18.73 18.08 19.49
CA ASN A 163 -19.08 16.72 19.12
C ASN A 163 -20.44 16.33 19.74
N THR A 164 -21.43 16.08 18.88
CA THR A 164 -22.78 15.68 19.33
C THR A 164 -22.81 14.31 20.01
N CYS A 165 -21.76 13.50 19.81
CA CYS A 165 -21.62 12.18 20.41
C CYS A 165 -20.89 12.16 21.75
N THR A 166 -20.58 13.32 22.30
CA THR A 166 -20.06 13.48 23.65
C THR A 166 -21.00 14.34 24.49
N MET A 167 -21.00 14.08 25.79
CA MET A 167 -21.56 14.98 26.77
C MET A 167 -20.41 15.68 27.48
N ASP A 168 -20.38 16.99 27.33
CA ASP A 168 -19.34 17.81 27.89
C ASP A 168 -19.66 18.17 29.33
N ALA A 169 -18.74 17.83 30.21
CA ALA A 169 -18.77 18.21 31.61
C ALA A 169 -17.43 18.80 31.99
N CYS A 170 -17.47 19.95 32.65
CA CYS A 170 -16.30 20.42 33.37
C CYS A 170 -16.34 19.79 34.75
N GLU A 171 -15.55 18.74 34.94
CA GLU A 171 -15.43 18.07 36.22
C GLU A 171 -14.43 18.84 37.08
N PRO A 172 -14.82 19.23 38.31
CA PRO A 172 -13.91 19.87 39.23
C PRO A 172 -12.62 19.05 39.36
N TRP A 173 -11.48 19.73 39.31
CA TRP A 173 -10.14 19.14 39.48
C TRP A 173 -9.63 18.26 38.33
N VAL A 174 -10.49 17.78 37.43
CA VAL A 174 -10.11 17.08 36.19
C VAL A 174 -10.03 18.06 35.02
N GLY A 175 -10.92 19.06 35.01
CA GLY A 175 -11.09 19.97 33.89
C GLY A 175 -12.12 19.43 32.90
N CYS A 176 -11.87 19.62 31.61
CA CYS A 176 -12.84 19.23 30.59
C CYS A 176 -12.86 17.74 30.31
N VAL A 177 -14.06 17.17 30.40
CA VAL A 177 -14.30 15.74 30.20
C VAL A 177 -15.43 15.58 29.18
N HIS A 178 -15.18 14.74 28.17
CA HIS A 178 -16.10 14.48 27.07
C HIS A 178 -16.51 13.03 27.13
N THR A 179 -17.68 12.75 27.71
CA THR A 179 -18.13 11.36 27.92
C THR A 179 -18.92 10.88 26.70
N PRO A 180 -18.55 9.75 26.08
CA PRO A 180 -19.33 9.16 24.99
C PRO A 180 -20.79 8.97 25.36
N VAL A 181 -21.69 9.47 24.51
CA VAL A 181 -23.13 9.22 24.61
C VAL A 181 -23.63 8.47 23.38
N GLY A 182 -24.77 7.78 23.54
CA GLY A 182 -25.52 7.21 22.43
C GLY A 182 -26.56 8.19 21.92
N GLY A 183 -27.03 8.00 20.70
CA GLY A 183 -28.05 8.85 20.09
C GLY A 183 -27.91 8.91 18.59
N ALA A 184 -28.87 9.57 17.94
CA ALA A 184 -28.75 9.95 16.54
C ALA A 184 -27.78 11.12 16.40
N CYS A 185 -27.01 11.13 15.32
CA CYS A 185 -26.12 12.21 14.95
C CYS A 185 -26.12 12.36 13.43
N ASP A 186 -25.20 13.17 12.88
CA ASP A 186 -24.97 13.34 11.45
C ASP A 186 -23.45 13.32 11.26
N ASP A 187 -22.91 12.35 10.53
CA ASP A 187 -21.46 12.23 10.30
C ASP A 187 -20.99 13.10 9.12
N GLY A 188 -21.91 13.80 8.47
CA GLY A 188 -21.67 14.70 7.35
C GLY A 188 -21.40 13.99 6.03
N ASP A 189 -21.45 12.66 5.99
CA ASP A 189 -21.25 11.89 4.76
C ASP A 189 -22.59 11.63 4.06
N ALA A 190 -22.76 12.11 2.83
CA ALA A 190 -23.97 11.83 2.05
C ALA A 190 -24.14 10.33 1.68
N CYS A 191 -23.09 9.55 1.89
CA CYS A 191 -22.97 8.12 1.61
C CYS A 191 -23.26 7.21 2.80
N THR A 192 -23.65 7.77 3.93
CA THR A 192 -24.09 7.03 5.09
C THR A 192 -25.56 7.29 5.38
N GLU A 193 -26.19 6.36 6.08
CA GLU A 193 -27.53 6.50 6.60
C GLU A 193 -27.64 5.91 8.01
N GLY A 194 -28.60 6.44 8.78
CA GLY A 194 -28.88 5.92 10.13
C GLY A 194 -27.77 6.22 11.15
N ASP A 195 -27.10 7.35 10.98
CA ASP A 195 -25.96 7.80 11.77
C ASP A 195 -26.25 7.80 13.27
N GLN A 196 -25.34 7.15 14.00
CA GLN A 196 -25.47 6.92 15.43
C GLN A 196 -24.15 7.13 16.14
N CYS A 197 -24.25 7.64 17.35
CA CYS A 197 -23.12 7.78 18.24
C CYS A 197 -22.69 6.42 18.79
N VAL A 198 -21.46 6.02 18.45
CA VAL A 198 -20.83 4.80 18.93
C VAL A 198 -19.46 5.16 19.48
N ALA A 199 -19.25 4.92 20.78
CA ALA A 199 -17.99 5.20 21.47
C ALA A 199 -17.45 6.64 21.28
N GLY A 200 -18.36 7.63 21.21
CA GLY A 200 -18.00 9.05 21.10
C GLY A 200 -17.80 9.53 19.66
N LEU A 201 -17.99 8.66 18.66
CA LEU A 201 -17.91 8.99 17.24
C LEU A 201 -19.29 8.91 16.61
N CYS A 202 -19.60 9.85 15.74
CA CYS A 202 -20.75 9.72 14.86
C CYS A 202 -20.39 8.79 13.71
N VAL A 203 -21.09 7.66 13.60
CA VAL A 203 -20.86 6.67 12.55
C VAL A 203 -22.18 6.31 11.89
N GLY A 204 -22.23 6.42 10.56
CA GLY A 204 -23.33 5.93 9.77
C GLY A 204 -23.07 4.57 9.11
N VAL A 205 -24.13 3.98 8.58
CA VAL A 205 -24.06 2.75 7.79
C VAL A 205 -23.96 3.13 6.33
N ALA A 206 -23.00 2.56 5.59
CA ALA A 206 -22.87 2.81 4.16
C ALA A 206 -24.19 2.53 3.44
N ARG A 207 -24.74 3.54 2.78
CA ARG A 207 -25.96 3.41 2.00
C ARG A 207 -25.68 2.64 0.71
N SER A 208 -26.64 1.87 0.25
CA SER A 208 -26.59 1.31 -1.11
C SER A 208 -26.90 2.40 -2.12
N CYS A 209 -26.08 2.49 -3.17
CA CYS A 209 -26.35 3.32 -4.35
C CYS A 209 -26.76 2.51 -5.58
N ASP A 210 -26.95 1.20 -5.42
CA ASP A 210 -27.46 0.30 -6.45
C ASP A 210 -28.82 0.78 -6.96
N ASP A 211 -28.88 1.19 -8.24
CA ASP A 211 -30.11 1.63 -8.89
C ASP A 211 -30.83 0.48 -9.63
N GLY A 212 -30.26 -0.72 -9.61
CA GLY A 212 -30.76 -1.91 -10.26
C GLY A 212 -30.52 -1.96 -11.77
N ASP A 213 -29.78 -1.01 -12.34
CA ASP A 213 -29.41 -1.00 -13.76
C ASP A 213 -28.03 -1.64 -13.95
N ILE A 214 -27.97 -2.81 -14.60
CA ILE A 214 -26.70 -3.48 -14.92
C ILE A 214 -25.81 -2.62 -15.85
N CYS A 215 -26.42 -1.64 -16.53
CA CYS A 215 -25.77 -0.72 -17.45
C CYS A 215 -25.26 0.55 -16.77
N THR A 216 -25.22 0.60 -15.44
CA THR A 216 -24.58 1.66 -14.67
C THR A 216 -23.46 1.09 -13.79
N ILE A 217 -22.48 1.93 -13.49
CA ILE A 217 -21.61 1.74 -12.35
C ILE A 217 -22.11 2.67 -11.26
N ASP A 218 -22.59 2.08 -10.19
CA ASP A 218 -23.05 2.79 -9.01
C ASP A 218 -21.90 3.08 -8.07
N ALA A 219 -21.80 4.34 -7.70
CA ALA A 219 -20.85 4.81 -6.71
C ALA A 219 -21.53 5.83 -5.82
N CYS A 220 -21.07 5.91 -4.57
CA CYS A 220 -21.44 7.02 -3.73
C CYS A 220 -20.35 8.09 -3.75
N HIS A 221 -20.76 9.33 -3.98
CA HIS A 221 -19.90 10.51 -3.94
C HIS A 221 -20.13 11.25 -2.62
N PRO A 222 -19.08 11.54 -1.82
CA PRO A 222 -19.22 12.13 -0.49
C PRO A 222 -19.95 13.49 -0.49
N ASP A 223 -19.79 14.28 -1.57
CA ASP A 223 -20.47 15.59 -1.69
C ASP A 223 -21.85 15.55 -2.37
N GLY A 224 -22.25 14.40 -2.93
CA GLY A 224 -23.37 14.33 -3.89
C GLY A 224 -24.33 13.17 -3.70
N GLY A 225 -24.01 12.23 -2.80
CA GLY A 225 -24.76 10.98 -2.65
C GLY A 225 -24.56 10.05 -3.84
N CYS A 226 -25.61 9.34 -4.21
CA CYS A 226 -25.50 8.30 -5.25
C CYS A 226 -25.30 8.87 -6.66
N LEU A 227 -24.33 8.27 -7.35
CA LEU A 227 -23.99 8.53 -8.74
C LEU A 227 -24.10 7.23 -9.54
N HIS A 228 -24.80 7.30 -10.66
CA HIS A 228 -25.02 6.18 -11.58
C HIS A 228 -24.37 6.54 -12.91
N THR A 229 -23.20 5.96 -13.20
CA THR A 229 -22.45 6.27 -14.43
C THR A 229 -22.76 5.23 -15.49
N SER A 230 -23.42 5.61 -16.58
CA SER A 230 -23.75 4.69 -17.66
C SER A 230 -22.51 4.09 -18.31
N ILE A 231 -22.56 2.78 -18.56
CA ILE A 231 -21.57 2.02 -19.32
C ILE A 231 -22.06 1.60 -20.70
N ALA A 232 -23.17 2.15 -21.19
CA ALA A 232 -23.77 1.78 -22.49
C ALA A 232 -22.78 1.95 -23.65
N GLU A 233 -21.89 2.94 -23.58
CA GLU A 233 -20.84 3.17 -24.60
C GLU A 233 -19.81 2.03 -24.68
N LEU A 234 -19.67 1.22 -23.63
CA LEU A 234 -18.81 0.03 -23.63
C LEU A 234 -19.46 -1.17 -24.32
N CYS A 235 -20.74 -1.10 -24.68
CA CYS A 235 -21.45 -2.17 -25.36
C CYS A 235 -21.18 -2.21 -26.87
N ARG A 236 -20.22 -1.47 -27.43
CA ARG A 236 -19.94 -1.49 -28.88
C ARG A 236 -19.30 -2.81 -29.31
N ASP A 237 -19.84 -3.44 -30.36
CA ASP A 237 -19.30 -4.68 -30.96
C ASP A 237 -18.71 -4.49 -32.37
N ASP A 238 -18.70 -3.24 -32.86
CA ASP A 238 -18.20 -2.86 -34.19
C ASP A 238 -18.88 -3.59 -35.37
N ASN A 239 -20.07 -4.18 -35.15
CA ASN A 239 -20.84 -4.82 -36.21
C ASN A 239 -21.91 -3.86 -36.73
N PRO A 240 -21.84 -3.40 -38.01
CA PRO A 240 -22.83 -2.46 -38.56
C PRO A 240 -24.24 -3.06 -38.65
N CYS A 241 -24.38 -4.38 -38.55
CA CYS A 241 -25.63 -5.11 -38.65
C CYS A 241 -26.33 -5.41 -37.32
N THR A 242 -25.83 -4.80 -36.26
CA THR A 242 -26.43 -4.79 -34.93
C THR A 242 -26.54 -3.36 -34.43
N ASP A 243 -27.58 -3.08 -33.65
CA ASP A 243 -27.69 -1.82 -32.92
C ASP A 243 -27.09 -2.01 -31.52
N GLU A 244 -26.28 -1.06 -31.04
CA GLU A 244 -25.76 -1.09 -29.69
C GLU A 244 -26.84 -0.68 -28.69
N ALA A 245 -27.20 -1.59 -27.80
CA ALA A 245 -28.10 -1.28 -26.70
C ALA A 245 -27.59 -1.89 -25.40
N CYS A 246 -27.84 -1.21 -24.29
CA CYS A 246 -27.64 -1.75 -22.97
C CYS A 246 -29.02 -1.86 -22.30
N ASP A 247 -29.45 -3.09 -22.06
CA ASP A 247 -30.70 -3.43 -21.39
C ASP A 247 -30.44 -3.48 -19.87
N PRO A 248 -31.20 -2.75 -19.05
CA PRO A 248 -30.95 -2.66 -17.62
C PRO A 248 -30.96 -3.98 -16.85
N GLU A 249 -31.61 -5.03 -17.38
CA GLU A 249 -31.68 -6.35 -16.75
C GLU A 249 -30.74 -7.37 -17.40
N ARG A 250 -30.35 -7.16 -18.65
CA ARG A 250 -29.59 -8.14 -19.47
C ARG A 250 -28.18 -7.70 -19.81
N GLY A 251 -27.83 -6.44 -19.55
CA GLY A 251 -26.56 -5.84 -19.99
C GLY A 251 -26.54 -5.56 -21.49
N CYS A 252 -25.37 -5.69 -22.12
CA CYS A 252 -25.24 -5.42 -23.55
C CYS A 252 -26.08 -6.38 -24.39
N VAL A 253 -26.92 -5.80 -25.26
CA VAL A 253 -27.76 -6.50 -26.24
C VAL A 253 -27.55 -5.90 -27.61
N TYR A 254 -27.65 -6.75 -28.63
CA TYR A 254 -27.28 -6.43 -30.01
C TYR A 254 -28.42 -6.80 -30.96
N PRO A 255 -29.54 -6.05 -30.99
CA PRO A 255 -30.64 -6.34 -31.89
C PRO A 255 -30.18 -6.24 -33.35
N PHE A 256 -30.53 -7.24 -34.16
CA PHE A 256 -30.23 -7.20 -35.59
C PHE A 256 -31.01 -6.08 -36.27
N ASN A 257 -30.32 -5.31 -37.12
CA ASN A 257 -30.93 -4.27 -37.92
C ASN A 257 -30.98 -4.67 -39.41
N THR A 258 -31.53 -3.79 -40.22
CA THR A 258 -31.62 -3.94 -41.69
C THR A 258 -30.98 -2.75 -42.40
N ALA A 259 -29.98 -2.12 -41.77
CA ALA A 259 -29.29 -0.97 -42.33
C ALA A 259 -28.48 -1.36 -43.58
N PRO A 260 -28.19 -0.42 -44.48
CA PRO A 260 -27.16 -0.62 -45.50
C PRO A 260 -25.81 -0.88 -44.83
N CYS A 261 -25.03 -1.78 -45.41
CA CYS A 261 -23.69 -2.12 -44.95
C CYS A 261 -22.79 -2.37 -46.18
N ASP A 262 -21.59 -2.87 -45.96
CA ASP A 262 -20.66 -3.30 -47.01
C ASP A 262 -20.15 -4.69 -46.63
N ASP A 263 -20.43 -5.70 -47.46
CA ASP A 263 -19.98 -7.08 -47.21
C ASP A 263 -18.54 -7.33 -47.71
N GLN A 264 -17.88 -6.26 -48.19
CA GLN A 264 -16.53 -6.22 -48.73
C GLN A 264 -16.32 -7.18 -49.91
N ASN A 265 -17.41 -7.59 -50.56
CA ASN A 265 -17.37 -8.45 -51.72
C ASN A 265 -17.78 -7.64 -52.96
N ALA A 266 -16.83 -7.41 -53.86
CA ALA A 266 -17.06 -6.66 -55.09
C ALA A 266 -18.00 -7.39 -56.09
N CYS A 267 -18.38 -8.63 -55.80
CA CYS A 267 -19.34 -9.43 -56.56
C CYS A 267 -20.79 -9.25 -56.09
N THR A 268 -21.02 -8.42 -55.08
CA THR A 268 -22.32 -8.15 -54.52
C THR A 268 -22.64 -6.65 -54.61
N GLU A 269 -23.92 -6.35 -54.75
CA GLU A 269 -24.43 -4.98 -54.75
C GLU A 269 -25.66 -4.87 -53.85
N ASN A 270 -25.95 -3.63 -53.42
CA ASN A 270 -27.09 -3.30 -52.54
C ASN A 270 -27.04 -4.05 -51.20
N ASP A 271 -25.86 -4.08 -50.58
CA ASP A 271 -25.63 -4.81 -49.34
C ASP A 271 -26.47 -4.26 -48.19
N THR A 272 -27.15 -5.18 -47.51
CA THR A 272 -27.99 -4.86 -46.36
C THR A 272 -27.79 -5.88 -45.26
N CYS A 273 -28.02 -5.43 -44.04
CA CYS A 273 -27.97 -6.28 -42.88
C CYS A 273 -29.16 -7.25 -42.86
N ASP A 274 -28.85 -8.53 -42.70
CA ASP A 274 -29.82 -9.60 -42.58
C ASP A 274 -29.35 -10.64 -41.55
N ALA A 275 -30.13 -10.79 -40.48
CA ALA A 275 -29.82 -11.69 -39.36
C ALA A 275 -28.40 -11.50 -38.78
N GLY A 276 -27.97 -10.25 -38.62
CA GLY A 276 -26.70 -9.88 -38.00
C GLY A 276 -25.47 -9.98 -38.91
N ALA A 277 -25.65 -10.26 -40.20
CA ALA A 277 -24.57 -10.28 -41.19
C ALA A 277 -24.87 -9.34 -42.36
N CYS A 278 -23.83 -8.73 -42.91
CA CYS A 278 -23.96 -7.97 -44.15
C CYS A 278 -24.08 -8.92 -45.33
N ARG A 279 -25.09 -8.73 -46.18
CA ARG A 279 -25.33 -9.54 -47.38
C ARG A 279 -25.76 -8.67 -48.55
N GLY A 280 -25.09 -8.80 -49.69
CA GLY A 280 -25.54 -8.22 -50.95
C GLY A 280 -26.19 -9.18 -51.93
N ALA A 281 -26.77 -8.62 -52.99
CA ALA A 281 -27.29 -9.37 -54.13
C ALA A 281 -26.17 -9.57 -55.16
N PRO A 282 -26.03 -10.76 -55.78
CA PRO A 282 -24.97 -11.00 -56.76
C PRO A 282 -25.13 -10.09 -57.97
N VAL A 283 -24.03 -9.44 -58.37
CA VAL A 283 -23.99 -8.62 -59.59
C VAL A 283 -24.09 -9.52 -60.84
N PRO A 284 -24.66 -9.03 -61.96
CA PRO A 284 -24.61 -9.75 -63.23
C PRO A 284 -23.17 -9.98 -63.68
N LEU A 285 -22.82 -11.24 -64.01
CA LEU A 285 -21.47 -11.60 -64.44
C LEU A 285 -21.29 -11.59 -65.96
N ASP A 286 -22.35 -11.86 -66.71
CA ASP A 286 -22.30 -12.07 -68.17
C ASP A 286 -22.20 -10.74 -68.92
N ASP A 287 -21.12 -10.54 -69.68
CA ASP A 287 -20.93 -9.37 -70.55
C ASP A 287 -21.53 -9.53 -71.96
N GLY A 288 -22.13 -10.69 -72.23
CA GLY A 288 -22.70 -11.04 -73.52
C GLY A 288 -21.65 -11.47 -74.56
N ASN A 289 -20.37 -11.60 -74.19
CA ASN A 289 -19.31 -12.06 -75.06
C ASN A 289 -19.05 -13.57 -74.86
N VAL A 290 -19.41 -14.37 -75.85
CA VAL A 290 -19.21 -15.82 -75.81
C VAL A 290 -17.74 -16.26 -75.81
N CYS A 291 -16.81 -15.34 -76.12
CA CYS A 291 -15.37 -15.57 -76.11
C CYS A 291 -14.72 -15.41 -74.73
N THR A 292 -15.46 -15.03 -73.70
CA THR A 292 -14.92 -14.82 -72.35
C THR A 292 -15.54 -15.78 -71.34
N ASP A 293 -14.74 -16.17 -70.36
CA ASP A 293 -15.22 -16.80 -69.14
C ASP A 293 -15.48 -15.70 -68.12
N ASP A 294 -16.74 -15.55 -67.73
CA ASP A 294 -17.18 -14.55 -66.77
C ASP A 294 -17.03 -15.08 -65.34
N LEU A 295 -16.13 -14.47 -64.61
CA LEU A 295 -15.78 -14.86 -63.26
C LEU A 295 -15.90 -13.66 -62.34
N CYS A 296 -16.23 -13.94 -61.09
CA CYS A 296 -16.21 -12.91 -60.08
C CYS A 296 -15.13 -13.19 -59.04
N ASP A 297 -14.25 -12.21 -58.89
CA ASP A 297 -13.25 -12.17 -57.83
C ASP A 297 -13.80 -11.29 -56.70
N PRO A 298 -13.94 -11.80 -55.46
CA PRO A 298 -14.51 -11.03 -54.36
C PRO A 298 -13.77 -9.74 -54.01
N GLU A 299 -12.49 -9.61 -54.36
CA GLU A 299 -11.66 -8.45 -54.07
C GLU A 299 -11.65 -7.45 -55.24
N VAL A 300 -11.70 -7.94 -56.48
CA VAL A 300 -11.54 -7.11 -57.69
C VAL A 300 -12.85 -6.88 -58.45
N GLY A 301 -13.86 -7.72 -58.24
CA GLY A 301 -15.17 -7.67 -58.88
C GLY A 301 -15.28 -8.55 -60.11
N VAL A 302 -16.18 -8.20 -61.03
CA VAL A 302 -16.42 -8.96 -62.26
C VAL A 302 -15.20 -8.88 -63.18
N THR A 303 -14.74 -10.03 -63.64
CA THR A 303 -13.61 -10.18 -64.57
C THR A 303 -14.03 -11.04 -65.75
N HIS A 304 -13.63 -10.62 -66.95
CA HIS A 304 -13.90 -11.33 -68.21
C HIS A 304 -12.58 -11.79 -68.80
N VAL A 305 -12.32 -13.10 -68.74
CA VAL A 305 -11.04 -13.68 -69.19
C VAL A 305 -11.25 -14.38 -70.54
N PRO A 306 -10.45 -14.09 -71.58
CA PRO A 306 -10.59 -14.76 -72.87
C PRO A 306 -10.51 -16.29 -72.73
N ASN A 307 -11.49 -16.99 -73.29
CA ASN A 307 -11.58 -18.44 -73.23
C ASN A 307 -11.13 -19.09 -74.56
N ALA A 308 -11.05 -20.42 -74.57
CA ALA A 308 -10.55 -21.19 -75.71
C ALA A 308 -11.67 -21.64 -76.67
N ILE A 309 -12.88 -21.08 -76.55
CA ILE A 309 -14.00 -21.42 -77.43
C ILE A 309 -13.75 -20.79 -78.80
N ALA A 310 -14.02 -21.54 -79.88
CA ALA A 310 -14.03 -20.98 -81.22
C ALA A 310 -15.24 -20.07 -81.38
N CYS A 311 -15.01 -18.77 -81.23
CA CYS A 311 -16.01 -17.72 -81.36
C CYS A 311 -15.56 -16.73 -82.44
N ASP A 312 -16.54 -16.14 -83.13
CA ASP A 312 -16.35 -15.10 -84.14
C ASP A 312 -16.87 -13.81 -83.52
N ASP A 313 -15.97 -12.87 -83.20
CA ASP A 313 -16.29 -11.58 -82.59
C ASP A 313 -16.88 -10.57 -83.60
N GLY A 314 -17.05 -11.00 -84.86
CA GLY A 314 -17.70 -10.19 -85.88
C GLY A 314 -16.82 -9.07 -86.44
N ASP A 315 -15.51 -9.08 -86.19
CA ASP A 315 -14.57 -8.20 -86.87
C ASP A 315 -14.34 -8.70 -88.32
N ALA A 316 -15.13 -8.13 -89.24
CA ALA A 316 -15.08 -8.36 -90.68
C ALA A 316 -13.84 -7.74 -91.37
#